data_AF-A0A094ZVW6-F1
#
_entry.id   AF-A0A094ZVW6-F1
#
_cell.length_a   1.000
_cell.length_b   1.000
_cell.length_c   1.000
_cell.angle_alpha   90.00
_cell.angle_beta   90.00
_cell.angle_gamma   90.00
#
_symmetry.space_group_name_H-M   'P 1'
#
loop_
_entity.id
_entity.type
_entity.pdbx_description
1 polymer ?
#
loop_
_entity_poly.entity_id
_entity_poly.type
_entity_poly.pdbx_seq_one_letter_code
_entity_poly.pdbx_strand_id
1 'polypeptide(L)'
;MRERFSTEDSNNSTEFGCSVHELQGLMQLRGAEAVEVVNKRFGGASGLCKRLKTSPTQGLSSHDLAKRREVFGTNIIPPTPPKSFFQLMWEALQDVTLIVLMVAAGVSLLLALYSKLSNDMLKMKSRKSGKYGRPLIHQRQDK
;
A
#
# COMPACT_ATOMS: atom_id res chain seq x y z
N MET A 1 5.37 -18.61 -1.09
CA MET A 1 4.06 -18.73 -0.40
C MET A 1 3.06 -19.19 -1.45
N ARG A 2 2.83 -20.51 -1.53
CA ARG A 2 2.01 -21.18 -2.56
C ARG A 2 0.75 -21.65 -1.84
N GLU A 3 -0.26 -20.78 -1.82
CA GLU A 3 -1.52 -21.03 -1.13
C GLU A 3 -2.41 -21.92 -2.00
N ARG A 4 -2.54 -23.17 -1.53
CA ARG A 4 -3.69 -24.09 -1.58
C ARG A 4 -4.57 -24.08 -2.83
N PHE A 5 -4.39 -25.14 -3.60
CA PHE A 5 -5.31 -25.67 -4.59
C PHE A 5 -6.55 -26.24 -3.85
N SER A 6 -7.59 -25.44 -3.67
CA SER A 6 -8.91 -25.94 -3.23
C SER A 6 -9.69 -26.39 -4.46
N THR A 7 -9.53 -27.66 -4.81
CA THR A 7 -10.40 -28.38 -5.76
C THR A 7 -11.63 -28.88 -4.99
N GLU A 8 -12.50 -27.97 -4.55
CA GLU A 8 -13.77 -28.32 -3.91
C GLU A 8 -14.87 -27.36 -4.38
N ASP A 9 -15.23 -27.45 -5.66
CA ASP A 9 -16.55 -27.01 -6.15
C ASP A 9 -16.99 -27.94 -7.28
N SER A 10 -16.91 -29.24 -7.01
CA SER A 10 -17.69 -30.22 -7.76
C SER A 10 -19.12 -30.18 -7.22
N ASN A 11 -20.06 -29.75 -8.07
CA ASN A 11 -21.50 -30.04 -7.99
C ASN A 11 -22.51 -28.94 -7.58
N ASN A 12 -22.35 -27.67 -8.02
CA ASN A 12 -23.50 -26.75 -8.15
C ASN A 12 -24.14 -26.77 -9.56
N SER A 13 -23.91 -27.87 -10.28
CA SER A 13 -24.19 -28.11 -11.70
C SER A 13 -25.61 -28.65 -12.00
N THR A 14 -26.56 -28.53 -11.08
CA THR A 14 -27.89 -29.12 -11.27
C THR A 14 -28.90 -28.14 -11.87
N GLU A 15 -28.74 -26.82 -11.67
CA GLU A 15 -29.72 -25.84 -12.13
C GLU A 15 -29.31 -25.05 -13.40
N PHE A 16 -28.03 -24.77 -13.60
CA PHE A 16 -27.54 -24.01 -14.76
C PHE A 16 -26.56 -24.84 -15.58
N GLY A 17 -26.63 -24.73 -16.92
CA GLY A 17 -25.81 -25.52 -17.85
C GLY A 17 -24.39 -24.97 -18.07
N CYS A 18 -23.90 -24.14 -17.15
CA CYS A 18 -22.61 -23.46 -17.21
C CYS A 18 -22.16 -23.04 -15.81
N SER A 19 -20.85 -23.14 -15.54
CA SER A 19 -20.23 -22.76 -14.27
C SER A 19 -19.61 -21.36 -14.30
N VAL A 20 -19.38 -20.76 -13.12
CA VAL A 20 -18.67 -19.47 -12.97
C VAL A 20 -17.27 -19.54 -13.58
N HIS A 21 -16.54 -20.65 -13.35
CA HIS A 21 -15.19 -20.82 -13.86
C HIS A 21 -15.15 -20.88 -15.39
N GLU A 22 -16.16 -21.50 -16.03
CA GLU A 22 -16.27 -21.50 -17.49
C GLU A 22 -16.53 -20.09 -18.04
N LEU A 23 -17.38 -19.30 -17.38
CA LEU A 23 -17.64 -17.91 -17.76
C LEU A 23 -16.39 -17.04 -17.55
N GLN A 24 -15.65 -17.24 -16.46
CA GLN A 24 -14.38 -16.56 -16.20
C GLN A 24 -13.32 -16.90 -17.23
N GLY A 25 -13.24 -18.17 -17.66
CA GLY A 25 -12.37 -18.60 -18.75
C GLY A 25 -12.72 -17.91 -20.08
N LEU A 26 -14.01 -17.77 -20.40
CA LEU A 26 -14.45 -16.99 -21.57
C LEU A 26 -14.03 -15.52 -21.48
N MET A 27 -14.06 -14.91 -20.29
CA MET A 27 -13.64 -13.52 -20.09
C MET A 27 -12.13 -13.30 -20.29
N GLN A 28 -11.31 -14.35 -20.25
CA GLN A 28 -9.87 -14.25 -20.52
C GLN A 28 -9.57 -14.26 -22.02
N LEU A 29 -10.45 -14.90 -22.82
CA LEU A 29 -10.33 -14.95 -24.27
C LEU A 29 -10.73 -13.60 -24.90
N ARG A 30 -10.16 -13.29 -26.07
CA ARG A 30 -10.41 -12.05 -26.82
C ARG A 30 -10.53 -12.32 -28.32
N GLY A 31 -11.30 -11.49 -29.02
CA GLY A 31 -11.39 -11.50 -30.48
C GLY A 31 -11.97 -12.80 -31.06
N ALA A 32 -11.41 -13.26 -32.18
CA ALA A 32 -11.91 -14.41 -32.93
C ALA A 32 -11.85 -15.74 -32.14
N GLU A 33 -10.84 -15.91 -31.28
CA GLU A 33 -10.69 -17.10 -30.44
C GLU A 33 -11.86 -17.23 -29.45
N ALA A 34 -12.28 -16.12 -28.83
CA ALA A 34 -13.44 -16.12 -27.93
C ALA A 34 -14.72 -16.54 -28.66
N VAL A 35 -14.94 -16.02 -29.88
CA VAL A 35 -16.12 -16.36 -30.70
C VAL A 35 -16.13 -17.83 -31.06
N GLU A 36 -14.97 -18.40 -31.42
CA GLU A 36 -14.84 -19.81 -31.76
C GLU A 36 -15.15 -20.71 -30.55
N VAL A 37 -14.61 -20.38 -29.37
CA VAL A 37 -14.87 -21.13 -28.13
C VAL A 37 -16.35 -21.03 -27.73
N VAL A 38 -16.98 -19.85 -27.88
CA VAL A 38 -18.41 -19.68 -27.59
C VAL A 38 -19.27 -20.52 -28.53
N ASN A 39 -18.97 -20.51 -29.84
CA ASN A 39 -19.69 -21.31 -30.82
C ASN A 39 -19.51 -22.81 -30.58
N LYS A 40 -18.27 -23.28 -30.35
CA LYS A 40 -17.96 -24.70 -30.14
C LYS A 40 -18.50 -25.24 -28.82
N ARG A 41 -18.34 -24.52 -27.71
CA ARG A 41 -18.67 -25.04 -26.36
C ARG A 41 -20.12 -24.75 -25.94
N PHE A 42 -20.69 -23.63 -26.39
CA PHE A 42 -22.01 -23.18 -25.92
C PHE A 42 -23.08 -23.16 -27.02
N GLY A 43 -22.72 -23.39 -28.28
CA GLY A 43 -23.66 -23.28 -29.40
C GLY A 43 -23.99 -21.82 -29.75
N GLY A 44 -23.03 -20.92 -29.53
CA GLY A 44 -23.17 -19.49 -29.79
C GLY A 44 -23.84 -18.72 -28.65
N ALA A 45 -24.14 -17.45 -28.88
CA ALA A 45 -24.78 -16.57 -27.90
C ALA A 45 -26.14 -17.11 -27.44
N SER A 46 -26.96 -17.63 -28.37
CA SER A 46 -28.28 -18.19 -28.06
C SER A 46 -28.21 -19.44 -27.18
N GLY A 47 -27.23 -20.31 -27.42
CA GLY A 47 -27.04 -21.51 -26.59
C GLY A 47 -26.49 -21.18 -25.21
N LEU A 48 -25.65 -20.14 -25.09
CA LEU A 48 -25.24 -19.59 -23.81
C LEU A 48 -26.44 -19.01 -23.03
N CYS A 49 -27.32 -18.22 -23.68
CA CYS A 49 -28.55 -17.72 -23.05
C CYS A 49 -29.44 -18.85 -22.53
N LYS A 50 -29.58 -19.95 -23.29
CA LYS A 50 -30.35 -21.13 -22.89
C LYS A 50 -29.76 -21.81 -21.65
N ARG A 51 -28.43 -21.99 -21.60
CA ARG A 51 -27.71 -22.57 -20.46
C ARG A 51 -27.77 -21.69 -19.21
N LEU A 52 -27.70 -20.38 -19.42
CA LEU A 52 -27.89 -19.37 -18.38
C LEU A 52 -29.36 -19.18 -18.00
N LYS A 53 -30.33 -19.87 -18.62
CA LYS A 53 -31.78 -19.69 -18.41
C LYS A 53 -32.25 -18.22 -18.50
N THR A 54 -31.66 -17.46 -19.42
CA THR A 54 -32.02 -16.05 -19.65
C THR A 54 -32.64 -15.89 -21.03
N SER A 55 -33.65 -15.02 -21.13
CA SER A 55 -34.19 -14.64 -22.43
C SER A 55 -33.24 -13.64 -23.10
N PRO A 56 -32.89 -13.81 -24.39
CA PRO A 56 -32.08 -12.83 -25.12
C PRO A 56 -32.84 -11.53 -25.39
N THR A 57 -34.17 -11.53 -25.34
CA THR A 57 -35.02 -10.37 -25.64
C THR A 57 -35.65 -9.73 -24.41
N GLN A 58 -36.04 -10.55 -23.41
CA GLN A 58 -36.72 -10.09 -22.19
C GLN A 58 -35.82 -10.14 -20.95
N GLY A 59 -34.63 -10.75 -21.03
CA GLY A 59 -33.71 -10.85 -19.92
C GLY A 59 -34.17 -11.80 -18.81
N LEU A 60 -34.00 -11.36 -17.56
CA LEU A 60 -34.16 -12.14 -16.34
C LEU A 60 -35.42 -11.71 -15.57
N SER A 61 -36.15 -12.69 -15.03
CA SER A 61 -37.24 -12.44 -14.09
C SER A 61 -36.68 -12.13 -12.69
N SER A 62 -37.31 -11.19 -11.98
CA SER A 62 -36.91 -10.73 -10.64
C SER A 62 -36.95 -11.85 -9.59
N HIS A 63 -37.77 -12.88 -9.78
CA HIS A 63 -37.87 -14.03 -8.87
C HIS A 63 -36.63 -14.94 -8.89
N ASP A 64 -35.87 -14.97 -10.00
CA ASP A 64 -34.71 -15.84 -10.15
C ASP A 64 -33.39 -15.19 -9.70
N LEU A 65 -33.43 -13.93 -9.28
CA LEU A 65 -32.23 -13.17 -8.90
C LEU A 65 -31.59 -13.71 -7.62
N ALA A 66 -32.40 -14.08 -6.63
CA ALA A 66 -31.91 -14.62 -5.37
C ALA A 66 -31.14 -15.93 -5.57
N LYS A 67 -31.71 -16.85 -6.36
CA LYS A 67 -31.09 -18.14 -6.71
C LYS A 67 -29.82 -17.97 -7.54
N ARG A 68 -29.83 -17.06 -8.52
CA ARG A 68 -28.62 -16.76 -9.31
C ARG A 68 -27.51 -16.17 -8.45
N ARG A 69 -27.83 -15.37 -7.44
CA ARG A 69 -26.85 -14.80 -6.52
C ARG A 69 -26.19 -15.87 -5.64
N GLU A 70 -26.90 -16.94 -5.32
CA GLU A 70 -26.35 -18.10 -4.61
C GLU A 70 -25.40 -18.92 -5.50
N VAL A 71 -25.74 -19.12 -6.78
CA VAL A 71 -24.94 -19.95 -7.71
C VAL A 71 -23.75 -19.20 -8.33
N PHE A 72 -23.95 -17.95 -8.75
CA PHE A 72 -22.93 -17.16 -9.46
C PHE A 72 -22.22 -16.12 -8.59
N GLY A 73 -22.67 -15.97 -7.34
CA GLY A 73 -22.16 -14.95 -6.44
C GLY A 73 -22.72 -13.55 -6.74
N THR A 74 -22.19 -12.57 -6.03
CA THR A 74 -22.62 -11.17 -6.16
C THR A 74 -21.60 -10.38 -6.97
N ASN A 75 -22.04 -9.61 -7.97
CA ASN A 75 -21.17 -8.67 -8.70
C ASN A 75 -20.92 -7.37 -7.90
N ILE A 76 -20.45 -7.52 -6.66
CA ILE A 76 -20.02 -6.40 -5.82
C ILE A 76 -18.54 -6.57 -5.60
N ILE A 77 -17.76 -5.61 -6.09
CA ILE A 77 -16.35 -5.48 -5.74
C ILE A 77 -16.34 -5.06 -4.26
N PRO A 78 -15.87 -5.91 -3.33
CA PRO A 78 -15.84 -5.54 -1.93
C PRO A 78 -15.00 -4.27 -1.80
N PRO A 79 -15.52 -3.21 -1.16
CA PRO A 79 -14.74 -1.99 -0.96
C PRO A 79 -13.53 -2.37 -0.11
N THR A 80 -12.33 -2.07 -0.59
CA THR A 80 -11.12 -2.24 0.22
C THR A 80 -11.31 -1.42 1.50
N PRO A 81 -11.08 -2.00 2.69
CA PRO A 81 -11.18 -1.23 3.93
C PRO A 81 -10.28 0.00 3.81
N PRO A 82 -10.75 1.19 4.20
CA PRO A 82 -9.96 2.41 4.10
C PRO A 82 -8.68 2.23 4.91
N LYS A 83 -7.53 2.62 4.32
CA LYS A 83 -6.27 2.69 5.07
C LYS A 83 -6.45 3.60 6.28
N SER A 84 -6.00 3.15 7.46
CA SER A 84 -6.07 3.95 8.69
C SER A 84 -5.19 5.20 8.57
N PHE A 85 -5.56 6.30 9.24
CA PHE A 85 -4.74 7.53 9.33
C PHE A 85 -3.28 7.25 9.70
N PHE A 86 -3.04 6.30 10.60
CA PHE A 86 -1.70 5.91 11.01
C PHE A 86 -0.91 5.19 9.90
N GLN A 87 -1.58 4.40 9.06
CA GLN A 87 -0.94 3.78 7.90
C GLN A 87 -0.58 4.83 6.86
N LEU A 88 -1.45 5.80 6.61
CA LEU A 88 -1.17 6.91 5.69
C LEU A 88 -0.01 7.78 6.19
N MET A 89 0.04 8.05 7.49
CA MET A 89 1.14 8.79 8.10
C MET A 89 2.45 8.00 8.03
N TRP A 90 2.43 6.69 8.27
CA TRP A 90 3.59 5.83 8.15
C TRP A 90 4.09 5.72 6.70
N GLU A 91 3.17 5.61 5.74
CA GLU A 91 3.45 5.59 4.30
C GLU A 91 4.05 6.92 3.84
N ALA A 92 3.57 8.06 4.34
CA ALA A 92 4.12 9.38 4.05
C ALA A 92 5.49 9.64 4.70
N LEU A 93 5.74 9.07 5.88
CA LEU A 93 7.03 9.21 6.59
C LEU A 93 8.17 8.41 5.95
N GLN A 94 7.87 7.44 5.09
CA GLN A 94 8.87 6.60 4.41
C GLN A 94 9.41 7.24 3.10
N ASP A 95 9.13 8.52 2.87
CA ASP A 95 9.70 9.28 1.76
C ASP A 95 11.19 9.56 2.01
N VAL A 96 12.04 9.20 1.02
CA VAL A 96 13.49 9.41 1.05
C VAL A 96 13.84 10.88 1.30
N THR A 97 13.05 11.82 0.79
CA THR A 97 13.26 13.26 0.99
C THR A 97 13.12 13.66 2.47
N LEU A 98 12.10 13.14 3.16
CA LEU A 98 11.85 13.40 4.58
C LEU A 98 12.93 12.77 5.46
N ILE A 99 13.38 11.56 5.11
CA ILE A 99 14.47 10.88 5.81
C ILE A 99 15.77 11.69 5.73
N VAL A 100 16.14 12.17 4.54
CA VAL A 100 17.36 12.98 4.35
C VAL A 100 17.30 14.27 5.17
N LEU A 101 16.14 14.93 5.22
CA LEU A 101 15.94 16.14 6.03
C LEU A 101 16.08 15.87 7.53
N MET A 102 15.53 14.76 8.04
CA MET A 102 15.69 14.38 9.45
C MET A 102 17.15 14.12 9.83
N VAL A 103 17.89 13.43 8.96
CA VAL A 103 19.33 13.17 9.17
C VAL A 103 20.12 14.49 9.16
N ALA A 104 19.86 15.36 8.19
CA ALA A 104 20.50 16.67 8.11
C ALA A 104 20.23 17.53 9.35
N ALA A 105 18.98 17.54 9.84
CA ALA A 105 18.61 18.20 11.08
C ALA A 105 19.33 17.60 12.30
N GLY A 106 19.43 16.26 12.37
CA GLY A 106 20.15 15.56 13.43
C GLY A 106 21.64 15.91 13.46
N VAL A 107 22.31 15.92 12.31
CA VAL A 107 23.72 16.32 12.18
C VAL A 107 23.89 17.80 12.58
N SER A 108 22.97 18.67 12.13
CA SER A 108 23.01 20.10 12.48
C SER A 108 22.90 20.33 13.98
N LEU A 109 22.00 19.60 14.65
CA LEU A 109 21.84 19.66 16.10
C LEU A 109 23.08 19.12 16.82
N LEU A 110 23.63 17.99 16.35
CA LEU A 110 24.82 17.38 16.93
C LEU A 110 26.02 18.33 16.89
N LEU A 111 26.28 18.95 15.73
CA LEU A 111 27.34 19.95 15.57
C LEU A 111 27.09 21.21 16.41
N ALA A 112 25.84 21.65 16.53
CA ALA A 112 25.48 22.77 17.39
C ALA A 112 25.78 22.48 18.87
N LEU A 113 25.52 21.26 19.35
CA LEU A 113 25.82 20.86 20.72
C LEU A 113 27.34 20.71 20.96
N TYR A 114 28.08 20.12 20.02
CA TYR A 114 29.54 20.01 20.11
C TYR A 114 30.23 21.38 20.11
N SER A 115 29.82 22.28 19.21
CA SER A 115 30.36 23.64 19.16
C SER A 115 30.02 24.42 20.43
N LYS A 116 28.81 24.29 20.96
CA LYS A 116 28.41 24.93 22.23
C LYS A 116 29.25 24.43 23.41
N LEU A 117 29.41 23.12 23.57
CA LEU A 117 30.22 22.52 24.64
C LEU A 117 31.71 22.91 24.53
N SER A 118 32.26 22.92 23.32
CA SER A 118 33.66 23.30 23.06
C SER A 118 33.89 24.80 23.33
N ASN A 119 32.97 25.66 22.89
CA ASN A 119 33.04 27.11 23.11
C ASN A 119 32.97 27.46 24.60
N ASP A 120 32.17 26.73 25.39
CA ASP A 120 32.10 26.92 26.85
C ASP A 120 33.43 26.55 27.53
N MET A 121 34.10 25.50 27.07
CA MET A 121 35.43 25.11 27.57
C MET A 121 36.52 26.12 27.17
N LEU A 122 36.48 26.65 25.95
CA LEU A 122 37.41 27.69 25.48
C LEU A 122 37.22 29.00 26.25
N LYS A 123 35.97 29.37 26.58
CA LYS A 123 35.65 30.52 27.43
C LYS A 123 36.22 30.36 28.84
N MET A 124 36.24 29.14 29.38
CA MET A 124 36.90 28.84 30.66
C MET A 124 38.43 28.94 30.59
N LYS A 125 39.06 28.50 29.49
CA LYS A 125 40.52 28.60 29.32
C LYS A 125 41.00 30.05 29.11
N SER A 126 40.25 30.85 28.35
CA SER A 126 40.51 32.28 28.18
C SER A 126 40.39 33.04 29.52
N ARG A 127 39.39 32.70 30.34
CA ARG A 127 39.23 33.26 31.70
C ARG A 127 40.38 32.94 32.65
N LYS A 128 41.00 31.75 32.56
CA LYS A 128 42.16 31.41 33.40
C LYS A 128 43.47 32.02 32.92
N SER A 129 43.66 32.22 31.61
CA SER A 129 44.90 32.78 31.06
C SER A 129 45.05 34.30 31.31
N GLY A 130 43.95 35.04 31.45
CA GLY A 130 44.00 36.49 31.71
C GLY A 130 44.31 36.91 33.15
N LYS A 131 44.38 35.98 34.11
CA LYS A 131 44.61 36.28 35.54
C LYS A 131 46.05 36.06 36.04
N TYR A 132 46.96 35.56 35.21
CA TYR A 132 48.37 35.31 35.58
C TYR A 132 49.39 36.16 34.79
N GLY A 133 48.95 37.32 34.27
CA GLY A 133 49.80 38.23 33.49
C GLY A 133 49.78 39.66 34.02
N ARG A 134 50.22 39.89 35.28
CA ARG A 134 50.67 41.20 35.77
C ARG A 134 51.39 41.06 37.12
N PRO A 135 52.72 41.11 37.18
CA PRO A 135 53.39 41.60 38.37
C PRO A 135 53.30 43.13 38.37
N LEU A 136 52.53 43.68 39.31
CA LEU A 136 52.67 45.07 39.75
C LEU A 136 54.03 45.19 40.42
N ILE A 137 54.96 45.93 39.82
CA ILE A 137 56.09 46.48 40.55
C ILE A 137 55.91 48.00 40.54
N HIS A 138 55.19 48.48 41.53
CA HIS A 138 55.34 49.85 42.00
C HIS A 138 55.75 49.80 43.46
N GLN A 139 56.58 50.78 43.84
CA GLN A 139 57.18 51.04 45.15
C GLN A 139 58.48 50.26 45.40
N ARG A 140 59.52 50.82 46.02
CA ARG A 140 60.01 52.15 46.43
C ARG A 140 61.28 51.80 47.25
N GLN A 141 62.17 52.76 47.49
CA GLN A 141 63.14 52.77 48.62
C GLN A 141 64.38 51.83 48.42
N ASP A 142 65.66 52.16 48.64
CA ASP A 142 66.40 53.29 49.24
C ASP A 142 67.88 53.26 48.80
N LYS A 143 68.48 54.42 48.49
CA LYS A 143 69.72 54.99 49.08
C LYS A 143 70.24 56.18 48.27
#